data_AF-A0A7S3F788-F1
#
_entry.id   AF-A0A7S3F788-F1
#
_cell.length_a   1.000
_cell.length_b   1.000
_cell.length_c   1.000
_cell.angle_alpha   90.00
_cell.angle_beta   90.00
_cell.angle_gamma   90.00
#
_symmetry.space_group_name_H-M   'P 1'
#
loop_
_entity.id
_entity.type
_entity.pdbx_description
1 polymer ?
#
loop_
_entity_poly.entity_id
_entity_poly.type
_entity_poly.pdbx_seq_one_letter_code
_entity_poly.pdbx_strand_id
1 'polypeptide(L)'
;QIGHAAPAMDRLRGEVLMERITIPSGGAKVYKAECALGYATAESEGGLYVDLANHVAFGREYVEAAFAKTGNPAYLRITRRLTEEAKARRAVEAAGSGSAADPRGDDGQPPLKSAKPTVLGVGVEGGFSGAANEEDYVETYAVVMLPEFEEKPFPSVELPEKVIQACNGVLAASGAEREAAVDAFVADEVRKVSKYADGLEQLDNGIKISPDPSTWECAESGMKENLWLNLSTGHIGSGRRNWDGSGGTGAALTHFEATGSKYPLVVKLGTITPEGADVFSYAPDESDLVEDPHLARHLAHWGIDIMAMKKTDKSMAELELDMNVKFDFSKLTEEGKVLQPLHGPGFTGLKNLGNSCYMASICQAL
;
A
#
# COMPACT_ATOMS: atom_id res chain seq x y z
N GLN A 1 -50.02 9.44 -21.81
CA GLN A 1 -48.71 9.62 -22.48
C GLN A 1 -47.66 9.19 -21.49
N ILE A 2 -47.04 8.03 -21.71
CA ILE A 2 -45.93 7.55 -20.86
C ILE A 2 -44.70 8.31 -21.35
N GLY A 3 -44.29 9.35 -20.62
CA GLY A 3 -43.08 10.09 -20.94
C GLY A 3 -41.89 9.13 -20.88
N HIS A 4 -41.21 8.94 -22.02
CA HIS A 4 -39.90 8.32 -22.01
C HIS A 4 -38.98 9.19 -21.16
N ALA A 5 -38.58 8.68 -20.00
CA ALA A 5 -37.51 9.29 -19.23
C ALA A 5 -36.26 9.35 -20.11
N ALA A 6 -35.55 10.48 -20.11
CA ALA A 6 -34.27 10.58 -20.78
C ALA A 6 -33.31 9.48 -20.26
N PRO A 7 -32.39 8.98 -21.10
CA PRO A 7 -31.31 8.08 -20.68
C PRO A 7 -30.72 8.53 -19.35
N ALA A 8 -30.46 7.61 -18.42
CA ALA A 8 -29.96 7.97 -17.09
C ALA A 8 -28.63 8.73 -17.18
N MET A 9 -27.82 8.44 -18.21
CA MET A 9 -26.59 9.18 -18.51
C MET A 9 -26.82 10.63 -18.97
N ASP A 10 -27.96 10.96 -19.58
CA ASP A 10 -28.29 12.35 -19.90
C ASP A 10 -28.62 13.15 -18.63
N ARG A 11 -29.05 12.47 -17.55
CA ARG A 11 -29.28 13.10 -16.23
C ARG A 11 -27.98 13.55 -15.57
N LEU A 12 -26.83 12.98 -15.94
CA LEU A 12 -25.53 13.49 -15.47
C LEU A 12 -25.36 14.96 -15.83
N ARG A 13 -25.95 15.46 -16.91
CA ARG A 13 -25.88 16.88 -17.28
C ARG A 13 -26.87 17.78 -16.51
N GLY A 14 -27.69 17.20 -15.64
CA GLY A 14 -28.64 17.94 -14.81
C GLY A 14 -27.97 18.69 -13.67
N GLU A 15 -28.34 19.95 -13.47
CA GLU A 15 -27.75 20.84 -12.45
C GLU A 15 -27.81 20.25 -11.03
N VAL A 16 -28.93 19.64 -10.65
CA VAL A 16 -29.14 19.06 -9.31
C VAL A 16 -28.18 17.89 -9.02
N LEU A 17 -27.88 17.07 -10.02
CA LEU A 17 -26.94 15.96 -9.86
C LEU A 17 -25.50 16.49 -9.82
N MET A 18 -25.21 17.49 -10.64
CA MET A 18 -23.91 18.17 -10.64
C MET A 18 -23.61 18.82 -9.30
N GLU A 19 -24.59 19.41 -8.61
CA GLU A 19 -24.39 19.97 -7.26
C GLU A 19 -24.03 18.90 -6.22
N ARG A 20 -24.56 17.68 -6.36
CA ARG A 20 -24.30 16.58 -5.42
C ARG A 20 -22.94 15.92 -5.59
N ILE A 21 -22.40 15.91 -6.81
CA ILE A 21 -21.06 15.36 -7.07
C ILE A 21 -20.02 16.25 -6.40
N THR A 22 -19.12 15.64 -5.65
CA THR A 22 -18.03 16.31 -4.94
C THR A 22 -16.70 15.86 -5.53
N ILE A 23 -15.75 16.79 -5.62
CA ILE A 23 -14.40 16.49 -6.10
C ILE A 23 -13.53 16.33 -4.85
N PRO A 24 -12.91 15.15 -4.62
CA PRO A 24 -11.98 14.97 -3.52
C PRO A 24 -10.85 16.00 -3.60
N SER A 25 -10.62 16.73 -2.51
CA SER A 25 -9.48 17.65 -2.34
C SER A 25 -8.45 17.04 -1.38
N GLY A 26 -7.28 17.68 -1.21
CA GLY A 26 -6.08 17.13 -0.55
C GLY A 26 -6.16 16.69 0.92
N GLY A 27 -7.35 16.53 1.49
CA GLY A 27 -7.59 15.89 2.79
C GLY A 27 -8.93 15.14 2.88
N ALA A 28 -9.61 14.93 1.74
CA ALA A 28 -10.88 14.23 1.70
C ALA A 28 -10.66 12.72 1.87
N LYS A 29 -11.38 12.10 2.82
CA LYS A 29 -11.32 10.66 3.03
C LYS A 29 -12.06 9.93 1.91
N VAL A 30 -11.34 9.11 1.15
CA VAL A 30 -11.89 8.28 0.08
C VAL A 30 -11.75 6.81 0.48
N TYR A 31 -12.89 6.14 0.69
CA TYR A 31 -12.97 4.72 1.05
C TYR A 31 -13.25 3.92 -0.22
N LYS A 32 -12.18 3.52 -0.92
CA LYS A 32 -12.25 2.83 -2.22
C LYS A 32 -11.57 1.46 -2.26
N ALA A 33 -11.14 0.94 -1.10
CA ALA A 33 -10.41 -0.32 -1.03
C ALA A 33 -11.35 -1.49 -0.70
N GLU A 34 -12.29 -1.29 0.24
CA GLU A 34 -13.28 -2.29 0.63
C GLU A 34 -14.69 -1.70 0.72
N CYS A 35 -15.71 -2.55 0.60
CA CYS A 35 -17.10 -2.18 0.75
C CYS A 35 -17.45 -1.86 2.21
N ALA A 36 -18.15 -0.75 2.44
CA ALA A 36 -18.48 -0.30 3.79
C ALA A 36 -19.40 -1.24 4.60
N LEU A 37 -20.11 -2.15 3.93
CA LEU A 37 -21.08 -3.08 4.55
C LEU A 37 -20.68 -4.55 4.44
N GLY A 38 -19.51 -4.86 3.87
CA GLY A 38 -19.06 -6.23 3.69
C GLY A 38 -17.70 -6.30 3.00
N TYR A 39 -17.12 -7.49 2.88
CA TYR A 39 -15.72 -7.65 2.46
C TYR A 39 -15.49 -7.65 0.93
N ALA A 40 -16.40 -7.02 0.17
CA ALA A 40 -16.24 -6.92 -1.29
C ALA A 40 -15.18 -5.87 -1.62
N THR A 41 -14.28 -6.20 -2.55
CA THR A 41 -13.22 -5.31 -3.04
C THR A 41 -13.34 -5.13 -4.56
N ALA A 42 -12.46 -4.33 -5.17
CA ALA A 42 -12.39 -4.23 -6.63
C ALA A 42 -12.16 -5.59 -7.32
N GLU A 43 -11.56 -6.56 -6.62
CA GLU A 43 -11.33 -7.92 -7.14
C GLU A 43 -12.58 -8.81 -7.08
N SER A 44 -13.57 -8.46 -6.26
CA SER A 44 -14.82 -9.22 -6.13
C SER A 44 -15.65 -9.21 -7.42
N GLU A 45 -16.55 -10.17 -7.54
CA GLU A 45 -17.53 -10.21 -8.62
C GLU A 45 -18.40 -8.94 -8.59
N GLY A 46 -18.63 -8.34 -9.75
CA GLY A 46 -19.36 -7.07 -9.87
C GLY A 46 -18.58 -5.80 -9.51
N GLY A 47 -17.37 -5.91 -8.94
CA GLY A 47 -16.50 -4.78 -8.61
C GLY A 47 -16.99 -3.94 -7.44
N LEU A 48 -16.36 -2.78 -7.25
CA LEU A 48 -16.59 -1.88 -6.13
C LEU A 48 -17.11 -0.52 -6.62
N TYR A 49 -18.21 -0.05 -6.05
CA TYR A 49 -18.92 1.17 -6.47
C TYR A 49 -18.66 2.29 -5.48
N VAL A 50 -17.85 3.27 -5.86
CA VAL A 50 -17.53 4.46 -5.04
C VAL A 50 -18.55 5.56 -5.33
N ASP A 51 -19.30 5.98 -4.32
CA ASP A 51 -20.26 7.09 -4.44
C ASP A 51 -19.53 8.41 -4.71
N LEU A 52 -19.86 9.08 -5.82
CA LEU A 52 -19.22 10.33 -6.24
C LEU A 52 -19.62 11.56 -5.39
N ALA A 53 -20.55 11.41 -4.44
CA ALA A 53 -20.97 12.47 -3.53
C ALA A 53 -20.29 12.39 -2.15
N ASN A 54 -20.10 11.19 -1.60
CA ASN A 54 -19.55 10.99 -0.25
C ASN A 54 -18.28 10.12 -0.18
N HIS A 55 -17.86 9.54 -1.31
CA HIS A 55 -16.61 8.79 -1.47
C HIS A 55 -16.54 7.50 -0.65
N VAL A 56 -17.70 6.91 -0.36
CA VAL A 56 -17.82 5.59 0.29
C VAL A 56 -18.07 4.52 -0.77
N ALA A 57 -17.34 3.42 -0.66
CA ALA A 57 -17.48 2.27 -1.53
C ALA A 57 -18.52 1.26 -1.06
N PHE A 58 -19.27 0.69 -2.00
CA PHE A 58 -20.21 -0.39 -1.79
C PHE A 58 -19.99 -1.50 -2.81
N GLY A 59 -20.07 -2.76 -2.38
CA GLY A 59 -20.10 -3.91 -3.27
C GLY A 59 -21.40 -3.97 -4.07
N ARG A 60 -21.43 -4.79 -5.13
CA ARG A 60 -22.61 -4.95 -5.99
C ARG A 60 -23.89 -5.30 -5.23
N GLU A 61 -23.78 -6.06 -4.15
CA GLU A 61 -24.90 -6.49 -3.29
C GLU A 61 -25.51 -5.33 -2.47
N TYR A 62 -24.72 -4.29 -2.15
CA TYR A 62 -25.11 -3.25 -1.20
C TYR A 62 -25.36 -1.89 -1.86
N VAL A 63 -24.90 -1.66 -3.08
CA VAL A 63 -24.99 -0.35 -3.76
C VAL A 63 -26.43 0.12 -3.98
N GLU A 64 -27.38 -0.78 -4.23
CA GLU A 64 -28.81 -0.41 -4.39
C GLU A 64 -29.42 0.06 -3.07
N ALA A 65 -29.06 -0.59 -1.96
CA ALA A 65 -29.51 -0.19 -0.63
C ALA A 65 -28.89 1.16 -0.22
N ALA A 66 -27.62 1.39 -0.59
CA ALA A 66 -26.97 2.68 -0.40
C ALA A 66 -27.69 3.78 -1.20
N PHE A 67 -27.96 3.55 -2.48
CA PHE A 67 -28.73 4.47 -3.32
C PHE A 67 -30.13 4.74 -2.76
N ALA A 68 -30.86 3.71 -2.33
CA ALA A 68 -32.20 3.90 -1.76
C ALA A 68 -32.19 4.77 -0.49
N LYS A 69 -31.09 4.75 0.27
CA LYS A 69 -30.94 5.52 1.51
C LYS A 69 -30.44 6.96 1.27
N THR A 70 -29.49 7.16 0.37
CA THR A 70 -28.87 8.47 0.13
C THR A 70 -29.53 9.25 -0.99
N GLY A 71 -30.16 8.55 -1.94
CA GLY A 71 -30.63 9.09 -3.20
C GLY A 71 -29.50 9.51 -4.15
N ASN A 72 -28.24 9.12 -3.91
CA ASN A 72 -27.09 9.48 -4.74
C ASN A 72 -27.00 8.53 -5.94
N PRO A 73 -27.21 8.98 -7.18
CA PRO A 73 -27.35 8.06 -8.31
C PRO A 73 -26.04 7.77 -9.04
N ALA A 74 -24.96 8.52 -8.82
CA ALA A 74 -23.73 8.43 -9.62
C ALA A 74 -22.58 7.79 -8.84
N TYR A 75 -22.01 6.71 -9.39
CA TYR A 75 -20.94 5.94 -8.77
C TYR A 75 -19.79 5.70 -9.76
N LEU A 76 -18.56 5.68 -9.27
CA LEU A 76 -17.41 5.14 -9.99
C LEU A 76 -17.25 3.66 -9.64
N ARG A 77 -17.46 2.77 -10.60
CA ARG A 77 -17.16 1.35 -10.45
C ARG A 77 -15.70 1.08 -10.77
N ILE A 78 -14.99 0.49 -9.81
CA ILE A 78 -13.61 0.02 -9.92
C ILE A 78 -13.65 -1.51 -9.99
N THR A 79 -13.05 -2.08 -11.03
CA THR A 79 -12.94 -3.54 -11.19
C THR A 79 -11.49 -3.90 -11.43
N ARG A 80 -10.95 -4.80 -10.61
CA ARG A 80 -9.58 -5.30 -10.70
C ARG A 80 -9.61 -6.77 -11.06
N ARG A 81 -8.89 -7.17 -12.11
CA ARG A 81 -8.84 -8.57 -12.59
C ARG A 81 -7.41 -8.96 -12.88
N LEU A 82 -7.07 -10.22 -12.64
CA LEU A 82 -5.78 -10.77 -13.05
C LEU A 82 -5.67 -10.77 -14.59
N THR A 83 -4.47 -10.51 -15.09
CA THR A 83 -4.11 -10.73 -16.49
C THR A 83 -4.20 -12.21 -16.83
N GLU A 84 -4.38 -12.53 -18.12
CA GLU A 84 -4.44 -13.93 -18.57
C GLU A 84 -3.12 -14.67 -18.26
N GLU A 85 -1.99 -13.98 -18.34
CA GLU A 85 -0.68 -14.54 -17.98
C GLU A 85 -0.60 -14.85 -16.48
N ALA A 86 -1.07 -13.95 -15.61
CA ALA A 86 -1.09 -14.17 -14.17
C ALA A 86 -2.06 -15.29 -13.77
N LYS A 87 -3.21 -15.38 -14.44
CA LYS A 87 -4.14 -16.52 -14.27
C LYS A 87 -3.48 -17.83 -14.66
N ALA A 88 -2.76 -17.86 -15.79
CA ALA A 88 -2.05 -19.06 -16.24
C ALA A 88 -0.96 -19.48 -15.26
N ARG A 89 -0.16 -18.53 -14.73
CA ARG A 89 0.84 -18.81 -13.68
C ARG A 89 0.21 -19.40 -12.42
N ARG A 90 -0.85 -18.78 -11.90
CA ARG A 90 -1.56 -19.27 -10.71
C ARG A 90 -2.19 -20.65 -10.91
N ALA A 91 -2.70 -20.94 -12.10
CA ALA A 91 -3.28 -22.25 -12.41
C ALA A 91 -2.23 -23.36 -12.37
N VAL A 92 -1.01 -23.10 -12.86
CA VAL A 92 0.11 -24.04 -12.81
C VAL A 92 0.58 -24.27 -11.36
N GLU A 93 0.64 -23.22 -10.54
CA GLU A 93 1.01 -23.31 -9.12
C GLU A 93 -0.02 -24.10 -8.30
N ALA A 94 -1.31 -23.83 -8.52
CA ALA A 94 -2.40 -24.56 -7.88
C ALA A 94 -2.36 -26.06 -8.26
N ALA A 95 -2.07 -26.39 -9.52
CA ALA A 95 -1.91 -27.77 -9.97
C ALA A 95 -0.65 -28.46 -9.40
N GLY A 96 0.42 -27.71 -9.12
CA GLY A 96 1.65 -28.23 -8.50
C GLY A 96 1.55 -28.51 -7.00
N SER A 97 0.59 -27.88 -6.30
CA SER A 97 0.35 -28.07 -4.86
C SER A 97 -0.46 -29.35 -4.52
N GLY A 98 -0.96 -30.06 -5.53
CA GLY A 98 -1.78 -31.26 -5.39
C GLY A 98 -1.04 -32.58 -5.64
N SER A 99 0.00 -32.92 -4.86
CA SER A 99 0.32 -34.34 -4.59
C SER A 99 1.19 -34.49 -3.33
N ALA A 100 0.56 -34.80 -2.21
CA ALA A 100 1.21 -35.55 -1.15
C ALA A 100 1.07 -37.05 -1.51
N ALA A 101 1.94 -37.55 -2.38
CA ALA A 101 2.10 -38.98 -2.64
C ALA A 101 3.46 -39.44 -2.10
N ASP A 102 3.41 -40.42 -1.20
CA ASP A 102 4.50 -41.11 -0.51
C ASP A 102 5.57 -41.65 -1.50
N PRO A 103 6.87 -41.36 -1.31
CA PRO A 103 7.92 -41.85 -2.20
C PRO A 103 8.38 -43.26 -1.77
N ARG A 104 7.51 -44.27 -1.89
CA ARG A 104 7.90 -45.69 -1.85
C ARG A 104 7.03 -46.50 -2.81
N GLY A 105 7.40 -46.45 -4.08
CA GLY A 105 6.86 -47.29 -5.14
C GLY A 105 7.76 -47.20 -6.36
N ASP A 106 8.49 -48.28 -6.61
CA ASP A 106 9.32 -48.56 -7.78
C ASP A 106 8.51 -48.43 -9.08
N ASP A 107 9.23 -48.21 -10.19
CA ASP A 107 8.85 -48.38 -11.61
C ASP A 107 9.30 -47.19 -12.47
N GLY A 108 10.44 -47.38 -13.14
CA GLY A 108 11.20 -46.36 -13.86
C GLY A 108 10.49 -45.69 -15.04
N GLN A 109 10.38 -44.35 -14.94
CA GLN A 109 10.37 -43.43 -16.08
C GLN A 109 10.89 -42.06 -15.61
N PRO A 110 11.73 -41.34 -16.37
CA PRO A 110 12.36 -40.11 -15.87
C PRO A 110 11.32 -39.00 -15.75
N PRO A 111 11.05 -38.44 -14.55
CA PRO A 111 10.19 -37.27 -14.44
C PRO A 111 10.94 -36.05 -14.97
N LEU A 112 10.27 -35.27 -15.83
CA LEU A 112 10.65 -33.90 -16.13
C LEU A 112 10.83 -33.15 -14.81
N LYS A 113 12.01 -32.54 -14.62
CA LYS A 113 12.43 -31.84 -13.41
C LYS A 113 11.45 -30.72 -13.05
N SER A 114 10.43 -31.03 -12.25
CA SER A 114 9.72 -30.04 -11.45
C SER A 114 10.61 -29.69 -10.26
N ALA A 115 11.11 -28.46 -10.24
CA ALA A 115 11.87 -27.94 -9.12
C ALA A 115 10.95 -27.88 -7.90
N LYS A 116 11.09 -28.83 -6.97
CA LYS A 116 10.56 -28.68 -5.61
C LYS A 116 11.22 -27.44 -4.99
N PRO A 117 10.49 -26.54 -4.31
CA PRO A 117 11.07 -25.36 -3.69
C PRO A 117 12.20 -25.77 -2.73
N THR A 118 13.41 -25.30 -3.00
CA THR A 118 14.62 -25.58 -2.20
C THR A 118 14.89 -24.49 -1.17
N VAL A 119 14.16 -23.38 -1.23
CA VAL A 119 14.35 -22.20 -0.36
C VAL A 119 13.01 -21.76 0.21
N LEU A 120 12.97 -21.48 1.51
CA LEU A 120 11.80 -20.86 2.17
C LEU A 120 11.86 -19.34 1.96
N GLY A 121 11.36 -18.87 0.82
CA GLY A 121 11.22 -17.44 0.54
C GLY A 121 10.12 -17.18 -0.47
N VAL A 122 9.40 -16.06 -0.32
CA VAL A 122 8.40 -15.63 -1.29
C VAL A 122 9.06 -14.73 -2.34
N GLY A 123 9.06 -15.13 -3.62
CA GLY A 123 9.65 -14.33 -4.72
C GLY A 123 11.16 -14.47 -4.93
N VAL A 124 11.79 -15.54 -4.44
CA VAL A 124 13.21 -15.88 -4.69
C VAL A 124 13.34 -17.10 -5.59
N GLU A 125 14.46 -17.22 -6.31
CA GLU A 125 14.76 -18.38 -7.16
C GLU A 125 14.79 -19.67 -6.30
N GLY A 126 13.79 -20.55 -6.50
CA GLY A 126 13.60 -21.76 -5.70
C GLY A 126 12.66 -21.62 -4.48
N GLY A 127 11.93 -20.51 -4.34
CA GLY A 127 10.95 -20.25 -3.28
C GLY A 127 9.47 -20.36 -3.68
N PHE A 128 8.56 -20.03 -2.77
CA PHE A 128 7.12 -19.93 -3.02
C PHE A 128 6.81 -18.61 -3.77
N SER A 129 5.86 -18.60 -4.70
CA SER A 129 5.40 -17.38 -5.36
C SER A 129 4.22 -16.79 -4.58
N GLY A 130 4.52 -15.95 -3.61
CA GLY A 130 3.53 -15.19 -2.84
C GLY A 130 3.44 -13.74 -3.32
N ALA A 131 2.20 -13.28 -3.48
CA ALA A 131 1.77 -11.98 -4.02
C ALA A 131 1.96 -11.83 -5.54
N ALA A 132 0.83 -11.64 -6.23
CA ALA A 132 0.84 -11.19 -7.62
C ALA A 132 1.37 -9.75 -7.66
N ASN A 133 2.31 -9.48 -8.57
CA ASN A 133 2.86 -8.15 -8.77
C ASN A 133 1.75 -7.18 -9.25
N GLU A 134 1.88 -5.87 -9.08
CA GLU A 134 0.86 -4.94 -9.61
C GLU A 134 0.63 -5.12 -11.12
N GLU A 135 1.68 -5.49 -11.84
CA GLU A 135 1.67 -5.83 -13.27
C GLU A 135 0.78 -7.03 -13.63
N ASP A 136 0.40 -7.84 -12.64
CA ASP A 136 -0.49 -8.99 -12.83
C ASP A 136 -1.95 -8.59 -12.90
N TYR A 137 -2.27 -7.32 -12.66
CA TYR A 137 -3.64 -6.84 -12.57
C TYR A 137 -3.95 -5.79 -13.63
N VAL A 138 -5.15 -5.90 -14.18
CA VAL A 138 -5.77 -4.87 -15.01
C VAL A 138 -6.94 -4.29 -14.23
N GLU A 139 -6.92 -2.96 -14.07
CA GLU A 139 -8.03 -2.20 -13.51
C GLU A 139 -8.86 -1.60 -14.64
N THR A 140 -10.19 -1.71 -14.50
CA THR A 140 -11.15 -1.09 -15.40
C THR A 140 -12.13 -0.24 -14.60
N TYR A 141 -12.53 0.88 -15.20
CA TYR A 141 -13.35 1.90 -14.57
C TYR A 141 -14.58 2.20 -15.40
N ALA A 142 -15.71 2.41 -14.73
CA ALA A 142 -16.93 2.88 -15.37
C ALA A 142 -17.71 3.80 -14.42
N VAL A 143 -18.31 4.86 -14.97
CA VAL A 143 -19.31 5.64 -14.26
C VAL A 143 -20.64 4.89 -14.40
N VAL A 144 -21.29 4.59 -13.28
CA VAL A 144 -22.55 3.84 -13.24
C VAL A 144 -23.63 4.70 -12.61
N MET A 145 -24.79 4.75 -13.27
CA MET A 145 -25.98 5.46 -12.85
C MET A 145 -27.03 4.51 -12.30
N LEU A 146 -27.42 4.71 -11.04
CA LEU A 146 -28.53 3.99 -10.39
C LEU A 146 -29.85 4.76 -10.50
N PRO A 147 -31.01 4.05 -10.50
CA PRO A 147 -31.15 2.60 -10.30
C PRO A 147 -30.95 1.74 -11.56
N GLU A 148 -30.82 2.33 -12.74
CA GLU A 148 -30.86 1.58 -14.01
C GLU A 148 -29.57 0.80 -14.32
N PHE A 149 -28.50 1.02 -13.57
CA PHE A 149 -27.15 0.50 -13.83
C PHE A 149 -26.63 0.85 -15.22
N GLU A 150 -27.01 2.02 -15.74
CA GLU A 150 -26.47 2.51 -17.00
C GLU A 150 -25.00 2.85 -16.79
N GLU A 151 -24.11 2.23 -17.55
CA GLU A 151 -22.66 2.37 -17.39
C GLU A 151 -22.02 3.07 -18.59
N LYS A 152 -21.05 3.92 -18.29
CA LYS A 152 -20.18 4.53 -19.29
C LYS A 152 -18.72 4.27 -18.92
N PRO A 153 -17.90 3.73 -19.84
CA PRO A 153 -16.48 3.51 -19.59
C PRO A 153 -15.78 4.81 -19.17
N PHE A 154 -14.84 4.70 -18.24
CA PHE A 154 -13.97 5.79 -17.82
C PHE A 154 -12.50 5.39 -18.07
N PRO A 155 -11.66 6.28 -18.63
CA PRO A 155 -11.93 7.67 -19.02
C PRO A 155 -12.78 7.82 -20.29
N SER A 156 -13.62 8.86 -20.36
CA SER A 156 -14.41 9.20 -21.56
C SER A 156 -14.67 10.70 -21.63
N VAL A 157 -14.50 11.29 -22.84
CA VAL A 157 -14.74 12.72 -23.12
C VAL A 157 -16.22 13.10 -23.16
N GLU A 158 -17.12 12.12 -23.17
CA GLU A 158 -18.57 12.37 -23.21
C GLU A 158 -19.14 12.68 -21.82
N LEU A 159 -18.37 12.36 -20.78
CA LEU A 159 -18.72 12.64 -19.39
C LEU A 159 -18.53 14.13 -19.09
N PRO A 160 -19.39 14.74 -18.26
CA PRO A 160 -19.20 16.12 -17.85
C PRO A 160 -17.89 16.32 -17.09
N GLU A 161 -17.27 17.49 -17.26
CA GLU A 161 -15.96 17.83 -16.68
C GLU A 161 -15.88 17.58 -15.16
N LYS A 162 -16.93 17.95 -14.43
CA LYS A 162 -17.00 17.74 -12.97
C LYS A 162 -16.96 16.26 -12.58
N VAL A 163 -17.59 15.38 -13.36
CA VAL A 163 -17.56 13.92 -13.14
C VAL A 163 -16.16 13.39 -13.41
N ILE A 164 -15.51 13.84 -14.48
CA ILE A 164 -14.14 13.46 -14.81
C ILE A 164 -13.18 13.84 -13.68
N GLN A 165 -13.30 15.07 -13.17
CA GLN A 165 -12.48 15.56 -12.06
C GLN A 165 -12.75 14.78 -10.76
N ALA A 166 -14.01 14.48 -10.44
CA ALA A 166 -14.36 13.67 -9.28
C ALA A 166 -13.79 12.25 -9.37
N CYS A 167 -13.94 11.58 -10.53
CA CYS A 167 -13.37 10.26 -10.76
C CYS A 167 -11.84 10.27 -10.63
N ASN A 168 -11.16 11.23 -11.26
CA ASN A 168 -9.70 11.36 -11.14
C ASN A 168 -9.27 11.62 -9.68
N GLY A 169 -10.01 12.45 -8.94
CA GLY A 169 -9.75 12.69 -7.52
C GLY A 169 -9.91 11.42 -6.68
N VAL A 170 -10.95 10.62 -6.94
CA VAL A 170 -11.16 9.33 -6.26
C VAL A 170 -10.00 8.38 -6.58
N LEU A 171 -9.57 8.28 -7.84
CA LEU A 171 -8.48 7.40 -8.25
C LEU A 171 -7.11 7.86 -7.70
N ALA A 172 -6.88 9.16 -7.58
CA ALA A 172 -5.63 9.72 -7.07
C ALA A 172 -5.51 9.69 -5.53
N ALA A 173 -6.62 9.64 -4.79
CA ALA A 173 -6.59 9.62 -3.33
C ALA A 173 -5.85 8.37 -2.79
N SER A 174 -4.94 8.57 -1.84
CA SER A 174 -4.45 7.49 -0.97
C SER A 174 -5.63 6.90 -0.21
N GLY A 175 -5.77 5.58 -0.20
CA GLY A 175 -6.91 4.94 0.46
C GLY A 175 -6.90 5.27 1.97
N ALA A 176 -7.96 5.90 2.48
CA ALA A 176 -8.07 6.31 3.88
C ALA A 176 -7.91 5.15 4.87
N GLU A 177 -8.20 3.92 4.43
CA GLU A 177 -8.02 2.69 5.20
C GLU A 177 -6.53 2.35 5.44
N ARG A 178 -5.66 2.63 4.48
CA ARG A 178 -4.21 2.43 4.63
C ARG A 178 -3.64 3.41 5.65
N GLU A 179 -4.05 4.68 5.57
CA GLU A 179 -3.67 5.71 6.53
C GLU A 179 -4.17 5.33 7.93
N ALA A 180 -5.43 4.92 8.07
CA ALA A 180 -5.99 4.49 9.36
C ALA A 180 -5.30 3.25 9.94
N ALA A 181 -4.90 2.28 9.10
CA ALA A 181 -4.17 1.09 9.54
C ALA A 181 -2.75 1.44 10.03
N VAL A 182 -2.08 2.38 9.36
CA VAL A 182 -0.79 2.92 9.80
C VAL A 182 -0.95 3.67 11.12
N ASP A 183 -1.94 4.56 11.21
CA ASP A 183 -2.23 5.33 12.43
C ASP A 183 -2.52 4.41 13.62
N ALA A 184 -3.30 3.35 13.41
CA ALA A 184 -3.58 2.35 14.45
C ALA A 184 -2.32 1.55 14.84
N PHE A 185 -1.44 1.26 13.88
CA PHE A 185 -0.18 0.55 14.13
C PHE A 185 0.80 1.37 14.98
N VAL A 186 0.86 2.69 14.76
CA VAL A 186 1.75 3.61 15.49
C VAL A 186 1.09 4.32 16.67
N ALA A 187 -0.19 4.03 16.97
CA ALA A 187 -0.96 4.76 17.98
C ALA A 187 -0.29 4.78 19.37
N ASP A 188 0.48 3.74 19.70
CA ASP A 188 1.22 3.61 20.95
C ASP A 188 2.70 4.05 20.85
N GLU A 189 3.17 4.43 19.66
CA GLU A 189 4.57 4.82 19.37
C GLU A 189 4.72 6.34 19.23
N VAL A 190 4.62 7.06 20.35
CA VAL A 190 4.96 8.49 20.38
C VAL A 190 6.46 8.66 20.15
N ARG A 191 6.84 9.18 18.98
CA ARG A 191 8.23 9.52 18.65
C ARG A 191 8.76 10.52 19.68
N LYS A 192 9.98 10.28 20.15
CA LYS A 192 10.65 11.19 21.08
C LYS A 192 11.37 12.26 20.27
N VAL A 193 11.37 13.50 20.77
CA VAL A 193 12.22 14.55 20.21
C VAL A 193 13.68 14.15 20.36
N SER A 194 14.44 14.25 19.27
CA SER A 194 15.85 13.87 19.25
C SER A 194 16.69 14.77 20.15
N LYS A 195 17.59 14.16 20.94
CA LYS A 195 18.64 14.88 21.69
C LYS A 195 19.63 15.62 20.79
N TYR A 196 19.72 15.21 19.53
CA TYR A 196 20.69 15.73 18.56
C TYR A 196 20.11 16.80 17.64
N ALA A 197 18.79 17.04 17.67
CA ALA A 197 18.12 18.01 16.80
C ALA A 197 18.59 19.45 17.04
N ASP A 198 18.58 19.91 18.30
CA ASP A 198 18.91 21.32 18.63
C ASP A 198 20.36 21.68 18.30
N GLY A 199 21.29 20.75 18.54
CA GLY A 199 22.73 20.92 18.38
C GLY A 199 23.29 20.35 17.08
N LEU A 200 22.43 20.04 16.10
CA LEU A 200 22.85 19.37 14.87
C LEU A 200 23.85 20.23 14.08
N GLU A 201 25.08 19.75 13.96
CA GLU A 201 26.11 20.37 13.12
C GLU A 201 25.85 20.00 11.66
N GLN A 202 25.66 21.00 10.79
CA GLN A 202 25.56 20.80 9.34
C GLN A 202 26.83 21.32 8.67
N LEU A 203 27.53 20.44 7.95
CA LEU A 203 28.77 20.76 7.28
C LEU A 203 28.51 21.66 6.07
N ASP A 204 29.37 22.65 5.87
CA ASP A 204 29.37 23.47 4.65
C ASP A 204 30.38 22.88 3.66
N ASN A 205 29.92 21.84 2.94
CA ASN A 205 30.72 21.10 1.96
C ASN A 205 30.31 21.38 0.51
N GLY A 206 29.46 22.40 0.29
CA GLY A 206 28.97 22.80 -1.03
C GLY A 206 27.99 21.83 -1.70
N ILE A 207 27.56 20.77 -1.02
CA ILE A 207 26.56 19.83 -1.55
C ILE A 207 25.18 20.49 -1.52
N LYS A 208 24.44 20.35 -2.62
CA LYS A 208 23.02 20.68 -2.71
C LYS A 208 22.28 19.48 -3.25
N ILE A 209 21.19 19.12 -2.59
CA ILE A 209 20.34 18.03 -3.01
C ILE A 209 19.38 18.57 -4.05
N SER A 210 19.27 17.86 -5.17
CA SER A 210 18.34 18.19 -6.23
C SER A 210 16.90 18.19 -5.70
N PRO A 211 16.07 19.19 -6.05
CA PRO A 211 14.66 19.20 -5.68
C PRO A 211 13.83 18.16 -6.46
N ASP A 212 14.40 17.51 -7.48
CA ASP A 212 13.75 16.47 -8.26
C ASP A 212 14.02 15.06 -7.66
N PRO A 213 12.99 14.39 -7.09
CA PRO A 213 13.15 13.08 -6.47
C PRO A 213 13.69 11.99 -7.41
N SER A 214 13.46 12.11 -8.72
CA SER A 214 13.90 11.11 -9.71
C SER A 214 15.42 11.05 -9.90
N THR A 215 16.11 12.10 -9.44
CA THR A 215 17.56 12.25 -9.51
C THR A 215 18.29 11.74 -8.27
N TRP A 216 17.57 11.37 -7.21
CA TRP A 216 18.19 10.85 -6.01
C TRP A 216 18.63 9.40 -6.21
N GLU A 217 19.85 9.13 -5.77
CA GLU A 217 20.40 7.79 -5.77
C GLU A 217 21.37 7.60 -4.61
N CYS A 218 21.48 6.37 -4.13
CA CYS A 218 22.48 5.98 -3.16
C CYS A 218 23.88 6.12 -3.77
N ALA A 219 24.76 6.86 -3.09
CA ALA A 219 26.09 7.19 -3.61
C ALA A 219 26.96 5.95 -3.90
N GLU A 220 26.75 4.85 -3.16
CA GLU A 220 27.54 3.62 -3.27
C GLU A 220 26.95 2.61 -4.26
N SER A 221 25.63 2.58 -4.40
CA SER A 221 24.94 1.46 -5.07
C SER A 221 24.06 1.88 -6.25
N GLY A 222 23.77 3.17 -6.40
CA GLY A 222 22.85 3.68 -7.42
C GLY A 222 21.37 3.30 -7.20
N MET A 223 21.02 2.73 -6.03
CA MET A 223 19.62 2.45 -5.68
C MET A 223 18.83 3.77 -5.66
N LYS A 224 17.58 3.74 -6.13
CA LYS A 224 16.70 4.92 -6.21
C LYS A 224 15.58 4.94 -5.17
N GLU A 225 15.44 3.87 -4.40
CA GLU A 225 14.38 3.68 -3.40
C GLU A 225 14.97 3.42 -2.02
N ASN A 226 14.19 3.70 -0.97
CA ASN A 226 14.61 3.55 0.43
C ASN A 226 15.92 4.32 0.73
N LEU A 227 15.92 5.61 0.37
CA LEU A 227 17.06 6.50 0.50
C LEU A 227 16.97 7.35 1.76
N TRP A 228 18.11 7.49 2.42
CA TRP A 228 18.28 8.20 3.69
C TRP A 228 19.34 9.28 3.52
N LEU A 229 18.94 10.53 3.77
CA LEU A 229 19.82 11.70 3.75
C LEU A 229 20.36 11.97 5.15
N ASN A 230 21.68 12.00 5.30
CA ASN A 230 22.31 12.45 6.54
C ASN A 230 22.20 13.97 6.68
N LEU A 231 21.53 14.42 7.74
CA LEU A 231 21.21 15.83 7.94
C LEU A 231 22.45 16.70 8.22
N SER A 232 23.55 16.10 8.68
CA SER A 232 24.81 16.80 8.95
C SER A 232 25.75 16.86 7.75
N THR A 233 25.81 15.82 6.93
CA THR A 233 26.82 15.73 5.85
C THR A 233 26.26 15.86 4.45
N GLY A 234 24.93 15.77 4.27
CA GLY A 234 24.29 15.80 2.95
C GLY A 234 24.47 14.51 2.16
N HIS A 235 24.92 13.44 2.81
CA HIS A 235 25.16 12.15 2.16
C HIS A 235 23.85 11.37 1.99
N ILE A 236 23.62 10.81 0.79
CA ILE A 236 22.46 9.96 0.48
C ILE A 236 22.92 8.50 0.43
N GLY A 237 22.48 7.72 1.41
CA GLY A 237 22.74 6.28 1.49
C GLY A 237 21.44 5.47 1.44
N SER A 238 21.52 4.22 0.98
CA SER A 238 20.38 3.30 1.02
C SER A 238 20.13 2.76 2.43
N GLY A 239 18.88 2.38 2.69
CA GLY A 239 18.45 1.80 3.97
C GLY A 239 19.13 0.47 4.31
N ARG A 240 18.90 -0.03 5.52
CA ARG A 240 19.52 -1.27 6.01
C ARG A 240 19.05 -2.50 5.23
N ARG A 241 19.88 -3.53 5.25
CA ARG A 241 19.53 -4.86 4.73
C ARG A 241 18.75 -5.64 5.79
N ASN A 242 17.65 -6.24 5.38
CA ASN A 242 16.83 -7.12 6.21
C ASN A 242 17.43 -8.54 6.26
N TRP A 243 17.03 -9.31 7.27
CA TRP A 243 17.50 -10.70 7.48
C TRP A 243 17.14 -11.65 6.32
N ASP A 244 16.06 -11.34 5.60
CA ASP A 244 15.57 -12.10 4.44
C ASP A 244 16.27 -11.71 3.12
N GLY A 245 17.22 -10.77 3.18
CA GLY A 245 17.96 -10.27 2.03
C GLY A 245 17.31 -9.09 1.30
N SER A 246 16.08 -8.69 1.66
CA SER A 246 15.42 -7.49 1.15
C SER A 246 15.95 -6.20 1.81
N GLY A 247 15.46 -5.03 1.41
CA GLY A 247 15.88 -3.73 1.94
C GLY A 247 16.94 -3.04 1.08
N GLY A 248 17.83 -2.26 1.70
CA GLY A 248 18.94 -1.59 1.01
C GLY A 248 20.30 -2.24 1.31
N THR A 249 21.38 -1.58 0.91
CA THR A 249 22.75 -2.06 1.14
C THR A 249 23.29 -1.68 2.53
N GLY A 250 22.57 -0.85 3.27
CA GLY A 250 23.00 -0.30 4.56
C GLY A 250 23.97 0.87 4.46
N ALA A 251 24.12 1.47 3.27
CA ALA A 251 25.10 2.53 3.02
C ALA A 251 24.94 3.73 3.97
N ALA A 252 23.70 4.10 4.34
CA ALA A 252 23.47 5.18 5.30
C ALA A 252 24.07 4.90 6.69
N LEU A 253 23.99 3.65 7.17
CA LEU A 253 24.59 3.23 8.43
C LEU A 253 26.12 3.15 8.31
N THR A 254 26.63 2.59 7.22
CA THR A 254 28.06 2.52 6.94
C THR A 254 28.68 3.93 6.91
N HIS A 255 27.99 4.91 6.33
CA HIS A 255 28.44 6.31 6.33
C HIS A 255 28.47 6.90 7.75
N PHE A 256 27.46 6.64 8.57
CA PHE A 256 27.48 7.05 9.98
C PHE A 256 28.69 6.48 10.71
N GLU A 257 28.98 5.19 10.56
CA GLU A 257 30.14 4.53 11.15
C GLU A 257 31.46 5.14 10.63
N ALA A 258 31.56 5.39 9.31
CA ALA A 258 32.73 5.97 8.67
C ALA A 258 33.04 7.40 9.12
N THR A 259 32.02 8.17 9.52
CA THR A 259 32.18 9.52 10.09
C THR A 259 32.60 9.51 11.57
N GLY A 260 32.96 8.34 12.11
CA GLY A 260 33.29 8.18 13.52
C GLY A 260 32.06 8.26 14.43
N SER A 261 30.88 7.92 13.91
CA SER A 261 29.60 7.97 14.64
C SER A 261 29.22 9.36 15.14
N LYS A 262 29.67 10.43 14.46
CA LYS A 262 29.44 11.82 14.87
C LYS A 262 28.09 12.38 14.41
N TYR A 263 27.56 11.88 13.29
CA TYR A 263 26.42 12.49 12.59
C TYR A 263 25.20 11.55 12.57
N PRO A 264 24.44 11.47 13.67
CA PRO A 264 23.49 10.37 13.88
C PRO A 264 22.17 10.53 13.13
N LEU A 265 21.74 11.74 12.78
CA LEU A 265 20.40 11.96 12.23
C LEU A 265 20.36 11.79 10.72
N VAL A 266 19.46 10.91 10.28
CA VAL A 266 19.12 10.72 8.88
C VAL A 266 17.62 10.90 8.66
N VAL A 267 17.23 11.46 7.53
CA VAL A 267 15.83 11.59 7.09
C VAL A 267 15.58 10.73 5.87
N LYS A 268 14.43 10.03 5.84
CA LYS A 268 14.04 9.22 4.69
C LYS A 268 13.45 10.10 3.59
N LEU A 269 14.16 10.21 2.47
CA LEU A 269 13.91 11.21 1.42
C LEU A 269 12.48 11.17 0.86
N GLY A 270 11.97 9.98 0.54
CA GLY A 270 10.63 9.84 -0.04
C GLY A 270 9.47 10.01 0.95
N THR A 271 9.74 10.29 2.23
CA THR A 271 8.68 10.50 3.25
C THR A 271 8.44 11.97 3.58
N ILE A 272 9.22 12.89 2.98
CA ILE A 272 9.17 14.31 3.30
C ILE A 272 7.88 14.93 2.75
N THR A 273 7.08 15.54 3.64
CA THR A 273 5.89 16.32 3.33
C THR A 273 5.87 17.60 4.17
N PRO A 274 4.98 18.58 3.88
CA PRO A 274 4.82 19.77 4.72
C PRO A 274 4.52 19.47 6.19
N GLU A 275 3.92 18.31 6.48
CA GLU A 275 3.55 17.86 7.82
C GLU A 275 4.72 17.21 8.58
N GLY A 276 5.75 16.70 7.89
CA GLY A 276 6.91 16.07 8.53
C GLY A 276 7.65 15.06 7.64
N ALA A 277 8.50 14.24 8.26
CA ALA A 277 9.21 13.14 7.60
C ALA A 277 9.62 12.07 8.62
N ASP A 278 10.04 10.90 8.15
CA ASP A 278 10.68 9.90 8.99
C ASP A 278 12.15 10.26 9.23
N VAL A 279 12.46 10.63 10.46
CA VAL A 279 13.83 10.87 10.94
C VAL A 279 14.24 9.72 11.84
N PHE A 280 15.40 9.12 11.57
CA PHE A 280 15.99 8.06 12.37
C PHE A 280 17.32 8.53 12.94
N SER A 281 17.58 8.18 14.20
CA SER A 281 18.86 8.42 14.85
C SER A 281 19.69 7.13 14.92
N TYR A 282 20.92 7.17 14.43
CA TYR A 282 21.89 6.08 14.59
C TYR A 282 22.64 6.11 15.92
N ALA A 283 22.42 7.12 16.77
CA ALA A 283 23.12 7.22 18.04
C ALA A 283 22.81 6.01 18.96
N PRO A 284 23.81 5.40 19.62
CA PRO A 284 23.57 4.22 20.46
C PRO A 284 22.59 4.44 21.62
N ASP A 285 22.47 5.67 22.13
CA ASP A 285 21.57 6.06 23.21
C ASP A 285 20.21 6.62 22.73
N GLU A 286 20.00 6.62 21.41
CA GLU A 286 18.80 7.08 20.71
C GLU A 286 18.70 6.34 19.35
N SER A 287 18.70 5.00 19.36
CA SER A 287 18.65 4.21 18.13
C SER A 287 17.21 3.91 17.71
N ASP A 288 16.47 4.96 17.36
CA ASP A 288 15.02 4.90 17.13
C ASP A 288 14.55 5.97 16.11
N LEU A 289 13.29 5.88 15.69
CA LEU A 289 12.59 6.97 15.02
C LEU A 289 12.37 8.13 16.00
N VAL A 290 12.72 9.32 15.55
CA VAL A 290 12.72 10.53 16.38
C VAL A 290 12.01 11.67 15.68
N GLU A 291 11.59 12.66 16.47
CA GLU A 291 11.10 13.93 15.98
C GLU A 291 12.24 14.95 15.93
N ASP A 292 12.34 15.68 14.82
CA ASP A 292 13.23 16.83 14.67
C ASP A 292 12.38 18.11 14.54
N PRO A 293 12.23 18.90 15.62
CA PRO A 293 11.47 20.16 15.60
C PRO A 293 12.03 21.21 14.63
N HIS A 294 13.26 21.01 14.16
CA HIS A 294 13.98 21.91 13.27
C HIS A 294 14.19 21.33 11.87
N LEU A 295 13.45 20.27 11.53
CA LEU A 295 13.60 19.55 10.26
C LEU A 295 13.55 20.48 9.03
N ALA A 296 12.60 21.42 9.00
CA ALA A 296 12.50 22.38 7.89
C ALA A 296 13.78 23.22 7.73
N ARG A 297 14.40 23.65 8.84
CA ARG A 297 15.67 24.38 8.83
C ARG A 297 16.80 23.48 8.34
N HIS A 298 16.87 22.25 8.83
CA HIS A 298 17.92 21.30 8.47
C HIS A 298 17.86 20.87 7.00
N LEU A 299 16.66 20.68 6.45
CA LEU A 299 16.45 20.39 5.03
C LEU A 299 16.79 21.59 4.13
N ALA A 300 16.43 22.81 4.55
CA ALA A 300 16.73 24.03 3.80
C ALA A 300 18.23 24.26 3.60
N HIS A 301 19.09 23.85 4.55
CA HIS A 301 20.55 23.89 4.40
C HIS A 301 21.02 23.13 3.15
N TRP A 302 20.40 21.99 2.86
CA TRP A 302 20.69 21.15 1.71
C TRP A 302 19.97 21.58 0.42
N GLY A 303 19.13 22.62 0.47
CA GLY A 303 18.36 23.11 -0.66
C GLY A 303 17.01 22.42 -0.87
N ILE A 304 16.53 21.66 0.12
CA ILE A 304 15.22 21.01 0.07
C ILE A 304 14.19 21.93 0.73
N ASP A 305 13.21 22.38 -0.04
CA ASP A 305 12.04 23.10 0.48
C ASP A 305 10.94 22.10 0.84
N ILE A 306 10.72 21.89 2.14
CA ILE A 306 9.73 20.95 2.66
C ILE A 306 8.31 21.22 2.14
N MET A 307 7.97 22.47 1.80
CA MET A 307 6.65 22.85 1.31
C MET A 307 6.40 22.40 -0.14
N ALA A 308 7.46 22.14 -0.90
CA ALA A 308 7.38 21.66 -2.27
C ALA A 308 7.42 20.13 -2.38
N MET A 309 7.68 19.43 -1.26
CA MET A 309 7.85 17.98 -1.25
C MET A 309 6.51 17.26 -1.16
N LYS A 310 6.47 16.08 -1.79
CA LYS A 310 5.35 15.14 -1.73
C LYS A 310 5.91 13.77 -1.37
N LYS A 311 5.13 12.99 -0.63
CA LYS A 311 5.47 11.61 -0.29
C LYS A 311 5.60 10.77 -1.56
N THR A 312 6.76 10.14 -1.75
CA THR A 312 7.07 9.24 -2.87
C THR A 312 7.46 7.83 -2.43
N ASP A 313 7.82 7.64 -1.15
CA ASP A 313 8.14 6.34 -0.56
C ASP A 313 7.25 6.03 0.64
N LYS A 314 7.15 4.73 0.96
CA LYS A 314 6.51 4.26 2.18
C LYS A 314 7.27 4.72 3.42
N SER A 315 6.55 5.12 4.47
CA SER A 315 7.12 5.36 5.79
C SER A 315 7.67 4.08 6.42
N MET A 316 8.48 4.21 7.47
CA MET A 316 8.95 3.06 8.25
C MET A 316 7.79 2.30 8.88
N ALA A 317 6.80 2.99 9.43
CA ALA A 317 5.59 2.39 9.95
C ALA A 317 4.82 1.60 8.88
N GLU A 318 4.70 2.12 7.66
CA GLU A 318 4.09 1.39 6.53
C GLU A 318 4.88 0.15 6.14
N LEU A 319 6.21 0.21 6.19
CA LEU A 319 7.07 -0.94 5.90
C LEU A 319 6.98 -2.01 6.99
N GLU A 320 6.97 -1.61 8.26
CA GLU A 320 6.82 -2.52 9.41
C GLU A 320 5.45 -3.18 9.43
N LEU A 321 4.39 -2.42 9.12
CA LEU A 321 3.05 -2.96 8.93
C LEU A 321 3.04 -3.98 7.78
N ASP A 322 3.58 -3.62 6.60
CA ASP A 322 3.68 -4.53 5.46
C ASP A 322 4.46 -5.80 5.83
N MET A 323 5.55 -5.69 6.60
CA MET A 323 6.33 -6.84 7.09
C MET A 323 5.54 -7.70 8.07
N ASN A 324 4.85 -7.10 9.03
CA ASN A 324 4.04 -7.81 10.02
C ASN A 324 2.81 -8.49 9.39
N VAL A 325 2.19 -7.86 8.39
CA VAL A 325 1.11 -8.47 7.59
C VAL A 325 1.64 -9.64 6.76
N LYS A 326 2.85 -9.50 6.20
CA LYS A 326 3.50 -10.57 5.43
C LYS A 326 4.11 -11.67 6.31
N PHE A 327 4.31 -11.41 7.60
CA PHE A 327 4.84 -12.38 8.54
C PHE A 327 3.79 -13.47 8.79
N ASP A 328 3.89 -14.55 8.02
CA ASP A 328 3.01 -15.69 8.13
C ASP A 328 3.35 -16.51 9.38
N PHE A 329 2.53 -16.34 10.42
CA PHE A 329 2.65 -17.05 11.71
C PHE A 329 2.31 -18.55 11.61
N SER A 330 1.96 -19.06 10.42
CA SER A 330 1.75 -20.50 10.18
C SER A 330 2.95 -21.39 10.59
N LYS A 331 4.14 -20.80 10.80
CA LYS A 331 5.34 -21.50 11.27
C LYS A 331 5.47 -21.72 12.78
N LEU A 332 4.68 -21.04 13.62
CA LEU A 332 4.86 -21.11 15.09
C LEU A 332 3.94 -22.09 15.81
N THR A 333 2.89 -22.59 15.14
CA THR A 333 1.97 -23.56 15.74
C THR A 333 2.31 -24.97 15.23
N GLU A 334 2.97 -25.73 16.12
CA GLU A 334 3.17 -27.18 16.06
C GLU A 334 4.33 -27.69 15.20
N GLU A 335 5.55 -27.65 15.75
CA GLU A 335 6.68 -28.40 15.22
C GLU A 335 6.29 -29.88 14.96
N GLY A 336 6.36 -30.30 13.70
CA GLY A 336 6.32 -31.70 13.28
C GLY A 336 4.94 -32.32 13.05
N LYS A 337 3.84 -31.57 13.16
CA LYS A 337 2.49 -32.09 12.87
C LYS A 337 1.90 -31.49 11.61
N VAL A 338 1.27 -32.33 10.79
CA VAL A 338 0.47 -31.91 9.64
C VAL A 338 -0.99 -31.95 10.08
N LEU A 339 -1.60 -30.78 10.26
CA LEU A 339 -3.02 -30.65 10.59
C LEU A 339 -3.89 -30.75 9.33
N GLN A 340 -5.12 -31.23 9.49
CA GLN A 340 -6.10 -31.26 8.42
C GLN A 340 -6.70 -29.86 8.22
N PRO A 341 -6.61 -29.26 7.01
CA PRO A 341 -7.30 -28.00 6.71
C PRO A 341 -8.82 -28.18 6.79
N LEU A 342 -9.50 -27.25 7.46
CA LEU A 342 -10.95 -27.20 7.56
C LEU A 342 -11.50 -26.04 6.71
N HIS A 343 -12.70 -26.23 6.17
CA HIS A 343 -13.38 -25.24 5.34
C HIS A 343 -14.88 -25.25 5.63
N GLY A 344 -15.54 -24.11 5.40
CA GLY A 344 -16.99 -23.96 5.54
C GLY A 344 -17.42 -22.97 6.64
N PRO A 345 -18.74 -22.86 6.89
CA PRO A 345 -19.27 -21.94 7.89
C PRO A 345 -18.68 -22.22 9.28
N GLY A 346 -18.20 -21.17 9.95
CA GLY A 346 -17.56 -21.27 11.27
C GLY A 346 -16.08 -21.66 11.24
N PHE A 347 -15.48 -21.86 10.06
CA PHE A 347 -14.06 -22.21 9.89
C PHE A 347 -13.30 -21.18 9.04
N THR A 348 -13.75 -19.92 9.05
CA THR A 348 -13.12 -18.83 8.29
C THR A 348 -11.97 -18.25 9.10
N GLY A 349 -10.74 -18.37 8.60
CA GLY A 349 -9.57 -17.72 9.22
C GLY A 349 -9.62 -16.20 9.08
N LEU A 350 -9.06 -15.49 10.06
CA LEU A 350 -8.91 -14.03 10.02
C LEU A 350 -7.47 -13.68 9.61
N LYS A 351 -7.33 -12.85 8.58
CA LYS A 351 -6.03 -12.41 8.08
C LYS A 351 -5.36 -11.49 9.12
N ASN A 352 -4.07 -11.70 9.39
CA ASN A 352 -3.30 -10.83 10.27
C ASN A 352 -3.09 -9.46 9.60
N LEU A 353 -3.41 -8.39 10.32
CA LEU A 353 -3.27 -7.00 9.90
C LEU A 353 -2.04 -6.33 10.52
N GLY A 354 -1.10 -7.11 11.05
CA GLY A 354 0.02 -6.65 11.86
C GLY A 354 -0.36 -6.55 13.33
N ASN A 355 0.26 -7.36 14.18
CA ASN A 355 -0.04 -7.45 15.62
C ASN A 355 -1.52 -7.76 15.98
N SER A 356 -2.37 -8.16 15.04
CA SER A 356 -3.81 -8.29 15.25
C SER A 356 -4.27 -9.68 15.75
N CYS A 357 -3.35 -10.53 16.21
CA CYS A 357 -3.64 -11.92 16.57
C CYS A 357 -4.57 -12.03 17.79
N TYR A 358 -4.41 -11.15 18.79
CA TYR A 358 -5.28 -11.12 19.97
C TYR A 358 -6.74 -10.87 19.60
N MET A 359 -6.97 -9.93 18.67
CA MET A 359 -8.31 -9.61 18.18
C MET A 359 -8.88 -10.77 17.38
N ALA A 360 -8.07 -11.40 16.51
CA ALA A 360 -8.48 -12.58 15.77
C ALA A 360 -8.90 -13.73 16.71
N SER A 361 -8.14 -13.98 17.79
CA SER A 361 -8.47 -15.02 18.77
C SER A 361 -9.78 -14.73 19.52
N ILE A 362 -10.01 -13.48 19.93
CA ILE A 362 -11.24 -13.09 20.63
C ILE A 362 -12.44 -13.17 19.68
N CYS A 363 -12.34 -12.62 18.47
CA CYS A 363 -13.45 -12.63 17.50
C CYS A 363 -13.83 -14.04 17.03
N GLN A 364 -12.90 -14.99 17.00
CA GLN A 364 -13.20 -16.40 16.69
C GLN A 364 -13.86 -17.14 17.87
N ALA A 365 -13.71 -16.64 19.10
CA ALA A 365 -14.28 -17.25 20.30
C ALA A 365 -15.67 -16.71 20.66
N LEU A 366 -15.99 -15.48 20.24
CA LEU A 366 -17.31 -14.85 20.35
C LEU A 366 -18.25 -15.35 19.24
#